data_AF-A0A7S9CLM3-F1
#
_entry.id   AF-A0A7S9CLM3-F1
#
_cell.length_a   1.000
_cell.length_b   1.000
_cell.length_c   1.000
_cell.angle_alpha   90.00
_cell.angle_beta   90.00
_cell.angle_gamma   90.00
#
_symmetry.space_group_name_H-M   'P 1'
#
loop_
_entity.id
_entity.type
_entity.pdbx_description
1 polymer ?
#
loop_
_entity_poly.entity_id
_entity_poly.type
_entity_poly.pdbx_seq_one_letter_code
_entity_poly.pdbx_strand_id
1 'polypeptide(L)'
;MAKSKPASVTIDDVYAAINPLPAMLSEKGKVKPNVDLKIEANAGIYITLSWVKPHVQNDWDRNYQVFQGDDFADAVGKARAYIKALPSAEQAKLHAFMGQLGKLIDAGRSDGIAVDYLNPLLGSMKRLSENVITYQPKGSK
;
A
#
# COMPACT_ATOMS: atom_id res chain seq x y z
N MET A 1 12.18 36.40 26.26
CA MET A 1 11.15 35.37 26.00
C MET A 1 11.85 34.03 25.96
N ALA A 2 11.66 33.18 26.96
CA ALA A 2 12.25 31.84 26.98
C ALA A 2 11.55 30.99 25.91
N LYS A 3 12.30 30.49 24.92
CA LYS A 3 11.78 29.49 23.98
C LYS A 3 11.45 28.25 24.80
N SER A 4 10.18 27.85 24.81
CA SER A 4 9.73 26.59 25.40
C SER A 4 10.65 25.47 24.94
N LYS A 5 11.14 24.66 25.87
CA LYS A 5 11.88 23.43 25.55
C LYS A 5 10.96 22.58 24.65
N PRO A 6 11.38 22.18 23.44
CA PRO A 6 10.57 21.28 22.64
C PRO A 6 10.35 20.00 23.46
N ALA A 7 9.12 19.50 23.48
CA ALA A 7 8.81 18.24 24.13
C ALA A 7 9.75 17.17 23.55
N SER A 8 10.54 16.54 24.41
CA SER A 8 11.47 15.50 23.98
C SER A 8 10.67 14.26 23.58
N VAL A 9 10.77 13.86 22.32
CA VAL A 9 10.25 12.57 21.86
C VAL A 9 11.04 11.46 22.55
N THR A 10 10.34 10.57 23.25
CA THR A 10 10.92 9.40 23.92
C THR A 10 10.91 8.18 23.01
N ILE A 11 11.64 7.13 23.40
CA ILE A 11 11.58 5.85 22.67
C ILE A 11 10.18 5.23 22.74
N ASP A 12 9.44 5.47 23.83
CA ASP A 12 8.06 4.98 23.98
C ASP A 12 7.12 5.69 23.01
N ASP A 13 7.29 7.01 22.81
CA ASP A 13 6.56 7.77 21.78
C ASP A 13 6.84 7.22 20.38
N VAL A 14 8.10 6.85 20.12
CA VAL A 14 8.51 6.23 18.85
C VAL A 14 7.80 4.89 18.65
N TYR A 15 7.84 4.00 19.64
CA TYR A 15 7.17 2.70 19.55
C TYR A 15 5.66 2.83 19.40
N ALA A 16 5.02 3.71 20.17
CA ALA A 16 3.59 3.96 20.09
C ALA A 16 3.17 4.45 18.69
N ALA A 17 4.00 5.27 18.05
CA ALA A 17 3.72 5.81 16.73
C ALA A 17 4.01 4.82 15.58
N ILE A 18 5.04 3.98 15.69
CA ILE A 18 5.50 3.11 14.59
C ILE A 18 4.91 1.70 14.63
N ASN A 19 4.78 1.08 15.81
CA ASN A 19 4.31 -0.30 15.93
C ASN A 19 2.93 -0.57 15.29
N PRO A 20 2.00 0.40 15.22
CA PRO A 20 0.74 0.20 14.49
C PRO A 20 0.89 0.16 12.97
N LEU A 21 1.94 0.74 12.38
CA LEU A 21 2.05 0.93 10.93
C LEU A 21 2.11 -0.38 10.12
N PRO A 22 2.82 -1.45 10.55
CA PRO A 22 2.73 -2.76 9.91
C PRO A 22 1.31 -3.34 9.87
N ALA A 23 0.54 -3.18 10.95
CA ALA A 23 -0.85 -3.65 11.00
C ALA A 23 -1.72 -2.87 10.01
N MET A 24 -1.58 -1.53 9.97
CA MET A 24 -2.27 -0.69 9.00
C MET A 24 -1.93 -1.05 7.54
N LEU A 25 -0.67 -1.41 7.25
CA LEU A 25 -0.28 -1.91 5.92
C LEU A 25 -0.91 -3.27 5.61
N SER A 26 -0.99 -4.15 6.60
CA SER A 26 -1.65 -5.47 6.47
C SER A 26 -3.14 -5.33 6.16
N GLU A 27 -3.83 -4.37 6.80
CA GLU A 27 -5.23 -4.01 6.50
C GLU A 27 -5.42 -3.53 5.04
N LYS A 28 -4.38 -2.93 4.46
CA LYS A 28 -4.33 -2.54 3.04
C LYS A 28 -3.87 -3.68 2.12
N GLY A 29 -3.76 -4.90 2.65
CA GLY A 29 -3.43 -6.12 1.91
C GLY A 29 -1.94 -6.30 1.60
N LYS A 30 -1.04 -5.57 2.27
CA LYS A 30 0.41 -5.74 2.10
C LYS A 30 0.89 -6.96 2.89
N VAL A 31 1.74 -7.78 2.26
CA VAL A 31 2.21 -9.05 2.83
C VAL A 31 3.53 -8.86 3.57
N LYS A 32 3.61 -9.41 4.79
CA LYS A 32 4.79 -9.34 5.69
C LYS A 32 5.38 -7.92 5.77
N PRO A 33 4.60 -6.88 6.11
CA PRO A 33 5.11 -5.53 6.17
C PRO A 33 6.16 -5.39 7.27
N ASN A 34 7.22 -4.63 6.98
CA ASN A 34 8.21 -4.17 7.95
C ASN A 34 8.26 -2.65 7.90
N VAL A 35 8.47 -2.03 9.05
CA VAL A 35 8.61 -0.58 9.18
C VAL A 35 9.85 -0.26 9.99
N ASP A 36 10.76 0.51 9.39
CA ASP A 36 12.02 0.90 10.00
C ASP A 36 12.04 2.42 10.20
N LEU A 37 12.52 2.87 11.36
CA LEU A 37 12.90 4.26 11.62
C LEU A 37 14.41 4.38 11.56
N LYS A 38 14.90 5.36 10.81
CA LYS A 38 16.31 5.72 10.76
C LYS A 38 16.48 7.17 11.19
N ILE A 39 17.39 7.42 12.13
CA ILE A 39 17.79 8.74 12.55
C ILE A 39 19.27 8.87 12.19
N GLU A 40 19.58 9.78 11.27
CA GLU A 40 20.95 9.98 10.78
C GLU A 40 21.44 11.39 11.09
N ALA A 41 22.65 11.48 11.62
CA ALA A 41 23.32 12.76 11.78
C ALA A 41 23.52 13.43 10.40
N ASN A 42 23.19 14.71 10.29
CA ASN A 42 23.34 15.54 9.09
C ASN A 42 22.48 15.13 7.86
N ALA A 43 21.51 14.22 8.00
CA ALA A 43 20.62 13.84 6.90
C ALA A 43 19.12 13.96 7.28
N GLY A 44 18.74 13.58 8.50
CA GLY A 44 17.38 13.76 9.02
C GLY A 44 16.76 12.46 9.52
N ILE A 45 15.43 12.44 9.59
CA ILE A 45 14.64 11.31 10.07
C ILE A 45 13.91 10.65 8.90
N TYR A 46 14.05 9.33 8.80
CA TYR A 46 13.45 8.52 7.74
C TYR A 46 12.55 7.43 8.31
N ILE A 47 11.39 7.26 7.70
CA ILE A 47 10.56 6.07 7.89
C ILE A 47 10.51 5.30 6.57
N THR A 48 10.92 4.03 6.64
CA THR A 48 10.84 3.10 5.52
C THR A 48 9.71 2.13 5.77
N LEU A 49 8.73 2.10 4.87
CA LEU A 49 7.71 1.05 4.81
C LEU A 49 8.17 0.03 3.78
N SER A 50 8.21 -1.27 4.10
CA SER A 50 8.51 -2.31 3.12
C SER A 50 7.57 -3.50 3.24
N TRP A 51 7.32 -4.19 2.13
CA TRP A 51 6.47 -5.39 2.09
C TRP A 51 6.89 -6.30 0.95
N VAL A 52 6.60 -7.59 1.07
CA VAL A 52 6.93 -8.59 0.04
C VAL A 52 6.14 -8.31 -1.24
N LYS A 53 6.79 -8.40 -2.40
CA LYS A 53 6.13 -8.22 -3.69
C LYS A 53 5.10 -9.33 -3.92
N PRO A 54 3.97 -9.06 -4.60
CA PRO A 54 3.03 -10.11 -4.98
C PRO A 54 3.70 -11.13 -5.92
N HIS A 55 3.35 -12.41 -5.76
CA HIS A 55 3.75 -13.51 -6.66
C HIS A 55 5.26 -13.79 -6.77
N VAL A 56 6.05 -13.41 -5.77
CA VAL A 56 7.48 -13.76 -5.68
C VAL A 56 7.70 -14.97 -4.80
N GLN A 57 8.74 -15.76 -5.10
CA GLN A 57 9.10 -16.94 -4.31
C GLN A 57 9.86 -16.58 -3.03
N ASN A 58 10.54 -15.44 -3.02
CA ASN A 58 11.51 -15.10 -1.98
C ASN A 58 11.09 -13.86 -1.18
N ASP A 59 11.19 -13.95 0.14
CA ASP A 59 10.80 -12.86 1.06
C ASP A 59 11.68 -11.60 0.96
N TRP A 60 12.87 -11.69 0.36
CA TRP A 60 13.76 -10.55 0.14
C TRP A 60 13.35 -9.69 -1.05
N ASP A 61 12.47 -10.17 -1.93
CA ASP A 61 11.96 -9.35 -3.03
C ASP A 61 10.81 -8.47 -2.54
N ARG A 62 11.18 -7.27 -2.07
CA ARG A 62 10.29 -6.34 -1.37
C ARG A 62 10.07 -5.07 -2.19
N ASN A 63 8.86 -4.52 -2.09
CA ASN A 63 8.60 -3.13 -2.40
C ASN A 63 8.92 -2.30 -1.17
N TYR A 64 9.32 -1.05 -1.38
CA TYR A 64 9.53 -0.11 -0.28
C TYR A 64 9.07 1.30 -0.66
N GLN A 65 8.74 2.07 0.35
CA GLN A 65 8.47 3.50 0.26
C GLN A 65 9.16 4.20 1.42
N VAL A 66 9.91 5.25 1.12
CA VAL A 66 10.68 6.02 2.12
C VAL A 66 10.07 7.40 2.28
N PHE A 67 9.96 7.86 3.52
CA PHE A 67 9.48 9.18 3.88
C PHE A 67 10.54 9.88 4.73
N GLN A 68 11.01 11.03 4.26
CA GLN A 68 11.89 11.92 5.01
C GLN A 68 11.05 13.03 5.67
N GLY A 69 11.35 13.32 6.94
CA GLY A 69 10.76 14.44 7.65
C GLY A 69 11.80 15.31 8.34
N ASP A 70 11.44 16.57 8.55
CA ASP A 70 12.26 17.54 9.29
C ASP A 70 12.35 17.18 10.78
N ASP A 71 11.29 16.53 11.29
CA ASP A 71 11.24 15.92 12.61
C ASP A 71 10.48 14.57 12.59
N PHE A 72 10.40 13.94 13.76
CA PHE A 72 9.75 12.64 13.92
C PHE A 72 8.25 12.68 13.58
N ALA A 73 7.56 13.74 13.99
CA ALA A 73 6.12 13.87 13.80
C ALA A 73 5.78 14.04 12.31
N ASP A 74 6.58 14.83 11.59
CA ASP A 74 6.46 15.01 10.14
C ASP A 74 6.70 13.70 9.38
N ALA A 75 7.78 12.97 9.69
CA ALA A 75 8.08 11.69 9.04
C ALA A 75 6.95 10.66 9.26
N VAL A 76 6.45 10.52 10.50
CA VAL A 76 5.32 9.63 10.83
C VAL A 76 4.04 10.10 10.14
N GLY A 77 3.78 11.41 10.11
CA GLY A 77 2.62 12.01 9.46
C GLY A 77 2.55 11.65 7.99
N LYS A 78 3.66 11.82 7.26
CA LYS A 78 3.79 11.45 5.84
C LYS A 78 3.55 9.96 5.61
N ALA A 79 4.16 9.10 6.42
CA ALA A 79 3.96 7.65 6.31
C ALA A 79 2.49 7.25 6.56
N ARG A 80 1.84 7.82 7.58
CA ARG A 80 0.42 7.57 7.89
C ARG A 80 -0.51 8.07 6.79
N ALA A 81 -0.23 9.25 6.22
CA ALA A 81 -1.01 9.80 5.11
C ALA A 81 -0.96 8.88 3.89
N TYR A 82 0.24 8.37 3.56
CA TYR A 82 0.39 7.40 2.48
C TYR A 82 -0.41 6.11 2.74
N ILE A 83 -0.30 5.52 3.93
CA ILE A 83 -1.04 4.28 4.26
C ILE A 83 -2.54 4.50 4.17
N LYS A 84 -3.05 5.65 4.65
CA LYS A 84 -4.48 5.99 4.53
C LYS A 84 -4.93 6.09 3.08
N ALA A 85 -4.10 6.68 2.21
CA ALA A 85 -4.39 6.85 0.79
C ALA A 85 -4.30 5.54 -0.02
N LEU A 86 -3.69 4.48 0.52
CA LEU A 86 -3.70 3.18 -0.15
C LEU A 86 -5.14 2.65 -0.32
N PRO A 87 -5.43 1.99 -1.45
CA PRO A 87 -6.69 1.30 -1.65
C PRO A 87 -6.90 0.23 -0.57
N SER A 88 -8.15 -0.13 -0.30
CA SER A 88 -8.45 -1.27 0.59
C SER A 88 -7.83 -2.58 0.06
N ALA A 89 -7.64 -3.58 0.92
CA ALA A 89 -7.14 -4.88 0.48
C ALA A 89 -8.02 -5.51 -0.63
N GLU A 90 -9.34 -5.35 -0.53
CA GLU A 90 -10.29 -5.83 -1.53
C GLU A 90 -10.15 -5.09 -2.85
N GLN A 91 -10.08 -3.76 -2.81
CA GLN A 91 -9.83 -2.94 -3.99
C GLN A 91 -8.49 -3.33 -4.63
N ALA A 92 -7.42 -3.46 -3.83
CA ALA A 92 -6.11 -3.84 -4.33
C ALA A 92 -6.12 -5.22 -5.02
N LYS A 93 -6.80 -6.21 -4.44
CA LYS A 93 -6.98 -7.55 -5.04
C LYS A 93 -7.76 -7.48 -6.34
N LEU A 94 -8.83 -6.71 -6.39
CA LEU A 94 -9.61 -6.51 -7.60
C LEU A 94 -8.77 -5.84 -8.69
N HIS A 95 -8.06 -4.74 -8.38
CA HIS A 95 -7.20 -4.06 -9.33
C HIS A 95 -6.12 -5.00 -9.89
N ALA A 96 -5.52 -5.83 -9.04
CA ALA A 96 -4.56 -6.84 -9.46
C ALA A 96 -5.19 -7.88 -10.40
N PHE A 97 -6.38 -8.39 -10.04
CA PHE A 97 -7.12 -9.35 -10.86
C PHE A 97 -7.52 -8.75 -12.22
N MET A 98 -8.05 -7.52 -12.25
CA MET A 98 -8.38 -6.81 -13.49
C MET A 98 -7.13 -6.60 -14.36
N GLY A 99 -5.99 -6.28 -13.76
CA GLY A 99 -4.72 -6.17 -14.47
C GLY A 99 -4.27 -7.50 -15.10
N GLN A 100 -4.45 -8.62 -14.41
CA GLN A 100 -4.17 -9.96 -14.96
C GLN A 100 -5.13 -10.32 -16.09
N LEU A 101 -6.42 -10.01 -15.93
CA LEU A 101 -7.43 -10.24 -16.95
C LEU A 101 -7.15 -9.41 -18.22
N GLY A 102 -6.74 -8.15 -18.07
CA GLY A 102 -6.30 -7.31 -19.17
C GLY A 102 -5.11 -7.91 -19.92
N LYS A 103 -4.05 -8.33 -19.18
CA LYS A 103 -2.89 -9.02 -19.77
C LYS A 103 -3.26 -10.29 -20.52
N LEU A 104 -4.22 -11.06 -20.00
CA LEU A 104 -4.71 -12.27 -20.66
C LEU A 104 -5.44 -11.94 -21.98
N ILE A 105 -6.26 -10.90 -21.99
CA ILE A 105 -6.96 -10.44 -23.19
C ILE A 105 -5.95 -9.96 -24.24
N ASP A 106 -4.94 -9.19 -23.83
CA ASP A 106 -3.88 -8.70 -24.72
C ASP A 106 -3.07 -9.86 -25.30
N ALA A 107 -2.72 -10.86 -24.49
CA ALA A 107 -2.05 -12.09 -24.95
C ALA A 107 -2.91 -12.89 -25.94
N GLY A 108 -4.20 -13.06 -25.65
CA GLY A 108 -5.11 -13.73 -26.57
C GLY A 108 -5.19 -13.02 -27.93
N ARG A 109 -5.18 -11.68 -27.95
CA ARG A 109 -5.11 -10.92 -29.21
C ARG A 109 -3.80 -11.11 -29.95
N SER A 110 -2.66 -11.09 -29.25
CA SER A 110 -1.34 -11.29 -29.90
C SER A 110 -1.22 -12.67 -30.52
N ASP A 111 -1.84 -13.67 -29.90
CA ASP A 111 -1.78 -15.07 -30.32
C ASP A 111 -2.84 -15.41 -31.39
N GLY A 112 -3.60 -14.41 -31.86
CA GLY A 112 -4.61 -14.57 -32.90
C GLY A 112 -5.89 -15.28 -32.44
N ILE A 113 -6.16 -15.34 -31.14
CA ILE A 113 -7.43 -15.87 -30.62
C ILE A 113 -8.57 -14.98 -31.10
N ALA A 114 -9.61 -15.60 -31.67
CA ALA A 114 -10.76 -14.87 -32.18
C ALA A 114 -11.41 -14.03 -31.07
N VAL A 115 -11.75 -12.79 -31.43
CA VAL A 115 -12.31 -11.78 -30.51
C VAL A 115 -13.57 -12.28 -29.82
N ASP A 116 -14.34 -13.16 -30.45
CA ASP A 116 -15.55 -13.77 -29.88
C ASP A 116 -15.28 -14.58 -28.60
N TYR A 117 -14.09 -15.19 -28.47
CA TYR A 117 -13.68 -15.86 -27.23
C TYR A 117 -13.20 -14.86 -26.15
N LEU A 118 -12.77 -13.67 -26.55
CA LEU A 118 -12.30 -12.62 -25.62
C LEU A 118 -13.44 -11.71 -25.14
N ASN A 119 -14.52 -11.57 -25.93
CA ASN A 119 -15.69 -10.74 -25.62
C ASN A 119 -16.34 -11.05 -24.25
N PRO A 120 -16.54 -12.32 -23.85
CA PRO A 120 -17.05 -12.64 -22.51
C PRO A 120 -16.14 -12.17 -21.37
N LEU A 121 -14.82 -12.16 -21.58
CA LEU A 121 -13.83 -11.69 -20.61
C LEU A 121 -13.90 -10.17 -20.46
N LEU A 122 -14.03 -9.43 -21.57
CA LEU A 122 -14.26 -7.99 -21.59
C LEU A 122 -15.57 -7.62 -20.86
N GLY A 123 -16.65 -8.34 -21.13
CA GLY A 123 -17.93 -8.14 -20.45
C GLY A 123 -17.85 -8.42 -18.94
N SER A 124 -17.06 -9.41 -18.53
CA SER A 124 -16.82 -9.70 -17.12
C SER A 124 -15.97 -8.63 -16.44
N MET A 125 -14.94 -8.11 -17.11
CA MET A 125 -14.12 -7.00 -16.61
C MET A 125 -14.97 -5.74 -16.38
N LYS A 126 -15.87 -5.42 -17.32
CA LYS A 126 -16.79 -4.27 -17.21
C LYS A 126 -17.69 -4.38 -15.98
N ARG A 127 -18.38 -5.52 -15.81
CA ARG A 127 -19.26 -5.77 -14.66
C ARG A 127 -18.53 -5.72 -13.31
N LEU A 128 -17.31 -6.26 -13.26
CA LEU A 128 -16.48 -6.20 -12.06
C LEU A 128 -16.08 -4.74 -11.71
N SER A 129 -15.75 -3.94 -12.71
CA SER A 129 -15.39 -2.52 -12.50
C SER A 129 -16.58 -1.67 -12.02
N GLU A 130 -17.77 -1.88 -12.59
CA GLU A 130 -19.00 -1.16 -12.24
C GLU A 130 -19.47 -1.48 -10.81
N ASN A 131 -19.33 -2.74 -10.39
CA ASN A 131 -19.72 -3.17 -9.04
C ASN A 131 -18.80 -2.63 -7.94
N VAL A 132 -17.55 -2.33 -8.24
CA VAL A 132 -16.60 -1.80 -7.24
C VAL A 132 -16.76 -0.30 -7.02
N ILE A 133 -17.25 0.43 -8.03
CA ILE A 133 -17.67 1.82 -7.88
C ILE A 133 -18.93 1.92 -6.98
N THR A 134 -19.79 0.90 -7.00
CA THR A 134 -21.05 0.86 -6.22
C THR A 134 -20.95 0.13 -4.89
N TYR A 135 -19.83 -0.54 -4.60
CA TYR A 135 -19.63 -1.27 -3.35
C TYR A 135 -19.43 -0.30 -2.17
N GLN A 136 -20.51 -0.02 -1.45
CA GLN A 136 -20.45 0.54 -0.09
C GLN A 136 -20.24 -0.60 0.91
N PRO A 137 -19.18 -0.59 1.73
CA PRO A 137 -19.04 -1.58 2.79
C PRO A 137 -20.24 -1.43 3.72
N LYS A 138 -21.09 -2.47 3.79
CA LYS A 138 -22.11 -2.55 4.85
C LYS A 138 -21.37 -2.51 6.17
N GLY A 139 -21.61 -1.45 6.95
CA GLY A 139 -21.02 -1.24 8.26
C GLY A 139 -21.11 -2.51 9.09
N SER A 140 -19.95 -2.96 9.57
CA SER A 140 -19.80 -4.06 10.50
C SER A 140 -20.69 -3.81 11.72
N LYS A 141 -21.63 -4.71 11.98
CA LYS A 141 -22.27 -4.84 13.29
C LYS A 141 -21.36 -5.63 14.21
#